data_AF-X1T001-F1
#
_entry.id   AF-X1T001-F1
#
_cell.length_a   1.000
_cell.length_b   1.000
_cell.length_c   1.000
_cell.angle_alpha   90.00
_cell.angle_beta   90.00
_cell.angle_gamma   90.00
#
_symmetry.space_group_name_H-M   'P 1'
#
loop_
_entity.id
_entity.type
_entity.pdbx_description
1 polymer ?
#
loop_
_entity_poly.entity_id
_entity_poly.type
_entity_poly.pdbx_seq_one_letter_code
_entity_poly.pdbx_strand_id
1 'polypeptide(L)'
;MMHLVTPELDEGPPVAYCTFPIRGKSFYRYWKAIEGLPVDEVKARQGERNLLFMQIRKHGLGREFPLIVATIKAFSERRVRIEEGQVVDSAGKPIDGYDLTEEINKKVGGMPVK
;
A
#
# COMPACT_ATOMS: atom_id res chain seq x y z
N MET A 1 4.00 0.62 -0.11
CA MET A 1 4.47 1.93 0.36
C MET A 1 5.90 2.08 -0.11
N MET A 2 6.32 3.28 -0.46
CA MET A 2 7.72 3.65 -0.65
C MET A 2 8.14 4.51 0.54
N HIS A 3 9.32 4.29 1.10
CA HIS A 3 9.82 5.03 2.25
C HIS A 3 11.27 5.48 2.00
N LEU A 4 11.73 6.46 2.78
CA LEU A 4 13.13 6.85 2.81
C LEU A 4 13.94 5.74 3.50
N VAL A 5 15.12 5.41 2.96
CA VAL A 5 15.98 4.39 3.57
C VAL A 5 16.72 4.99 4.77
N THR A 6 16.64 4.31 5.91
CA THR A 6 17.33 4.62 7.17
C THR A 6 18.17 3.42 7.61
N PRO A 7 19.12 3.58 8.55
CA PRO A 7 19.84 2.45 9.16
C PRO A 7 18.90 1.45 9.87
N GLU A 8 17.80 1.93 10.42
CA GLU A 8 16.76 1.14 11.06
C GLU A 8 15.88 0.45 10.01
N LEU A 9 15.75 -0.87 10.10
CA LEU A 9 15.05 -1.71 9.12
C LEU A 9 13.57 -1.35 9.01
N ASP A 10 13.15 -0.91 7.82
CA ASP A 10 11.76 -0.53 7.49
C ASP A 10 11.15 0.59 8.36
N GLU A 11 11.97 1.41 9.02
CA GLU A 11 11.50 2.49 9.93
C GLU A 11 11.63 3.90 9.37
N GLY A 12 12.10 4.07 8.13
CA GLY A 12 12.23 5.39 7.54
C GLY A 12 10.88 6.03 7.16
N PRO A 13 10.81 7.36 7.07
CA PRO A 13 9.55 8.07 6.83
C PRO A 13 8.91 7.67 5.50
N PRO A 14 7.59 7.45 5.45
CA PRO A 14 6.90 7.16 4.21
C PRO A 14 7.03 8.32 3.21
N VAL A 15 7.46 8.00 2.00
CA VAL A 15 7.55 8.95 0.89
C VAL A 15 6.24 9.00 0.13
N ALA A 16 5.73 7.83 -0.24
CA ALA A 16 4.50 7.72 -1.00
C ALA A 16 3.81 6.39 -0.71
N TYR A 17 2.48 6.39 -0.78
CA TYR A 17 1.70 5.20 -0.53
C TYR A 17 0.48 5.12 -1.42
N CYS A 18 -0.11 3.92 -1.47
CA CYS A 18 -1.42 3.69 -2.05
C CYS A 18 -2.14 2.72 -1.12
N THR A 19 -3.40 3.00 -0.84
CA THR A 19 -4.27 2.11 -0.09
C THR A 19 -5.24 1.37 -1.02
N PHE A 20 -5.77 0.25 -0.53
CA PHE A 20 -6.91 -0.41 -1.17
C PHE A 20 -7.71 -1.15 -0.10
N PRO A 21 -9.03 -1.24 -0.25
CA PRO A 21 -9.85 -1.94 0.72
C PRO A 21 -9.58 -3.45 0.65
N ILE A 22 -9.39 -4.05 1.82
CA ILE A 22 -9.32 -5.51 1.96
C ILE A 22 -10.69 -6.12 2.31
N ARG A 23 -11.75 -5.32 2.32
CA ARG A 23 -13.15 -5.73 2.50
C ARG A 23 -13.93 -5.46 1.21
N GLY A 24 -15.09 -6.08 1.06
CA GLY A 24 -15.96 -5.95 -0.12
C GLY A 24 -15.96 -7.20 -1.01
N LYS A 25 -16.63 -7.10 -2.17
CA LYS A 25 -16.99 -8.26 -3.01
C LYS A 25 -15.81 -9.17 -3.37
N SER A 26 -14.65 -8.58 -3.68
CA SER A 26 -13.44 -9.33 -4.06
C SER A 26 -12.85 -10.15 -2.91
N PHE A 27 -13.07 -9.73 -1.66
CA PHE A 27 -12.50 -10.38 -0.47
C PHE A 27 -13.54 -11.16 0.35
N TYR A 28 -14.83 -10.90 0.13
CA TYR A 28 -15.93 -11.41 0.96
C TYR A 28 -15.85 -12.91 1.21
N ARG A 29 -15.73 -13.72 0.15
CA ARG A 29 -15.67 -15.18 0.28
C ARG A 29 -14.49 -15.67 1.11
N TYR A 30 -13.36 -14.95 1.08
CA TYR A 30 -12.15 -15.34 1.79
C TYR A 30 -12.22 -14.96 3.27
N TRP A 31 -12.83 -13.82 3.59
CA TRP A 31 -13.15 -13.47 4.97
C TRP A 31 -14.15 -14.45 5.58
N LYS A 32 -15.23 -14.80 4.87
CA LYS A 32 -16.22 -15.78 5.35
C LYS A 32 -15.59 -17.16 5.62
N ALA A 33 -14.57 -17.56 4.84
CA ALA A 33 -13.89 -18.85 5.03
C ALA A 33 -13.09 -18.96 6.34
N ILE A 34 -12.78 -17.84 7.00
CA ILE A 34 -12.05 -17.82 8.28
C ILE A 34 -12.85 -17.17 9.41
N GLU A 35 -14.12 -16.86 9.17
CA GLU A 35 -14.98 -16.17 10.13
C GLU A 35 -15.17 -17.03 11.39
N GLY A 36 -14.98 -16.42 12.57
CA GLY A 36 -15.09 -17.11 13.86
C GLY A 36 -13.87 -17.93 14.26
N LEU A 37 -12.83 -18.04 13.41
CA LEU A 37 -11.59 -18.72 13.77
C LEU A 37 -10.62 -17.75 14.46
N PRO A 38 -9.91 -18.18 15.53
CA PRO A 38 -8.81 -17.40 16.10
C PRO A 38 -7.69 -17.20 15.08
N VAL A 39 -7.11 -15.99 15.04
CA VAL A 39 -6.03 -15.64 14.10
C VAL A 39 -4.82 -16.57 14.24
N ASP A 40 -4.47 -16.94 15.48
CA ASP A 40 -3.34 -17.83 15.75
C ASP A 40 -3.57 -19.23 15.18
N GLU A 41 -4.81 -19.73 15.20
CA GLU A 41 -5.17 -21.01 14.61
C GLU A 41 -5.07 -20.96 13.08
N VAL A 42 -5.59 -19.89 12.47
CA VAL A 42 -5.49 -19.67 11.02
C VAL A 42 -4.03 -19.61 10.59
N LYS A 43 -3.19 -18.88 11.33
CA LYS A 43 -1.76 -18.75 11.07
C LYS A 43 -1.02 -20.09 11.20
N ALA A 44 -1.30 -20.86 12.26
CA ALA A 44 -0.65 -22.15 12.50
C ALA A 44 -1.05 -23.21 11.45
N ARG A 45 -2.33 -23.26 11.06
CA ARG A 45 -2.83 -24.29 10.12
C ARG A 45 -2.58 -23.96 8.66
N GLN A 46 -2.72 -22.68 8.28
CA GLN A 46 -2.74 -22.26 6.88
C GLN A 46 -1.52 -21.41 6.51
N GLY A 47 -1.03 -20.58 7.44
CA GLY A 47 0.10 -19.69 7.20
C GLY A 47 -0.06 -18.87 5.92
N GLU A 48 1.00 -18.83 5.12
CA GLU A 48 1.01 -18.10 3.83
C GLU A 48 0.12 -18.74 2.75
N ARG A 49 -0.35 -19.98 2.95
CA ARG A 49 -1.31 -20.65 2.06
C ARG A 49 -2.75 -20.24 2.33
N ASN A 50 -3.00 -19.41 3.35
CA ASN A 50 -4.32 -18.85 3.61
C ASN A 50 -4.80 -18.02 2.39
N LEU A 51 -5.99 -18.35 1.88
CA LEU A 51 -6.49 -17.76 0.64
C LEU A 51 -6.80 -16.26 0.75
N LEU A 52 -7.19 -15.77 1.94
CA LEU A 52 -7.38 -14.34 2.18
C LEU A 52 -6.03 -13.61 2.08
N PHE A 53 -5.01 -14.11 2.77
CA PHE A 53 -3.65 -13.57 2.72
C PHE A 53 -3.11 -13.54 1.29
N MET A 54 -3.22 -14.66 0.55
CA MET A 54 -2.78 -14.74 -0.85
C MET A 54 -3.50 -13.73 -1.74
N GLN A 55 -4.81 -13.50 -1.54
CA GLN A 55 -5.52 -12.49 -2.32
C GLN A 55 -5.13 -11.07 -1.97
N ILE A 56 -4.96 -10.75 -0.69
CA ILE A 56 -4.46 -9.43 -0.27
C ILE A 56 -3.09 -9.20 -0.91
N ARG A 57 -2.21 -10.20 -0.89
CA ARG A 57 -0.89 -10.13 -1.53
C ARG A 57 -0.96 -9.94 -3.03
N LYS A 58 -1.85 -10.66 -3.73
CA LYS A 58 -2.06 -10.50 -5.17
C LYS A 58 -2.52 -9.07 -5.52
N HIS A 59 -3.47 -8.53 -4.76
CA HIS A 59 -3.95 -7.17 -4.95
C HIS A 59 -2.88 -6.10 -4.64
N GLY A 60 -2.05 -6.34 -3.62
CA GLY A 60 -0.92 -5.48 -3.28
C GLY A 60 0.17 -5.50 -4.36
N LEU A 61 0.57 -6.69 -4.83
CA LEU A 61 1.59 -6.86 -5.86
C LEU A 61 1.22 -6.16 -7.17
N GLY A 62 -0.06 -6.23 -7.57
CA GLY A 62 -0.54 -5.51 -8.75
C GLY A 62 -0.40 -3.99 -8.68
N ARG A 63 -0.21 -3.42 -7.47
CA ARG A 63 -0.05 -1.98 -7.23
C ARG A 63 1.41 -1.56 -7.02
N GLU A 64 2.31 -2.51 -6.81
CA GLU A 64 3.68 -2.24 -6.40
C GLU A 64 4.50 -1.54 -7.51
N PHE A 65 4.57 -2.13 -8.70
CA PHE A 65 5.23 -1.49 -9.85
C PHE A 65 4.60 -0.15 -10.24
N PRO A 66 3.26 -0.01 -10.34
CA PRO A 66 2.64 1.29 -10.55
C PRO A 66 3.02 2.33 -9.50
N LEU A 67 3.09 1.94 -8.22
CA LEU A 67 3.46 2.83 -7.12
C LEU A 67 4.91 3.29 -7.23
N ILE A 68 5.85 2.39 -7.54
CA ILE A 68 7.26 2.74 -7.75
C ILE A 68 7.40 3.79 -8.86
N VAL A 69 6.80 3.54 -10.02
CA VAL A 69 6.86 4.45 -11.17
C VAL A 69 6.23 5.80 -10.85
N ALA A 70 5.06 5.82 -10.22
CA ALA A 70 4.36 7.04 -9.84
C ALA A 70 5.13 7.85 -8.78
N THR A 71 5.82 7.18 -7.85
CA THR A 71 6.66 7.82 -6.84
C THR A 71 7.85 8.52 -7.48
N ILE A 72 8.58 7.85 -8.39
CA ILE A 72 9.69 8.45 -9.13
C ILE A 72 9.21 9.66 -9.95
N LYS A 73 8.04 9.53 -10.60
CA LYS A 73 7.42 10.63 -11.33
C LYS A 73 7.08 11.81 -10.41
N ALA A 74 6.52 11.56 -9.23
CA ALA A 74 6.18 12.60 -8.26
C ALA A 74 7.41 13.40 -7.81
N PHE A 75 8.56 12.73 -7.63
CA PHE A 75 9.83 13.40 -7.38
C PHE A 75 10.29 14.25 -8.57
N SER A 76 10.25 13.69 -9.78
CA SER A 76 10.65 14.41 -11.01
C SER A 76 9.81 15.67 -11.25
N GLU A 77 8.55 15.66 -10.84
CA GLU A 77 7.61 16.78 -10.96
C GLU A 77 7.60 17.70 -9.73
N ARG A 78 8.47 17.45 -8.73
CA ARG A 78 8.54 18.18 -7.45
C ARG A 78 7.21 18.22 -6.68
N ARG A 79 6.32 17.26 -6.92
CA ARG A 79 5.07 17.09 -6.15
C ARG A 79 5.35 16.57 -4.75
N VAL A 80 6.41 15.79 -4.61
CA VAL A 80 6.99 15.36 -3.34
C VAL A 80 8.50 15.64 -3.39
N ARG A 81 9.07 16.05 -2.26
CA ARG A 81 10.50 16.30 -2.09
C ARG A 81 10.97 15.76 -0.74
N ILE A 82 12.28 15.64 -0.59
CA ILE A 82 12.92 15.33 0.69
C ILE A 82 13.79 16.52 1.05
N GLU A 83 13.53 17.12 2.21
CA GLU A 83 14.25 18.29 2.74
C GLU A 83 14.66 17.94 4.18
N GLU A 84 15.95 17.97 4.49
CA GLU A 84 16.49 17.67 5.82
C GLU A 84 16.02 16.33 6.43
N GLY A 85 15.82 15.30 5.58
CA GLY A 85 15.35 13.99 6.00
C GLY A 85 13.83 13.90 6.22
N GLN A 86 13.10 14.99 6.01
CA GLN A 86 11.63 15.04 6.05
C GLN A 86 11.04 15.00 4.65
N VAL A 87 9.89 14.35 4.51
CA VAL A 87 9.12 14.32 3.27
C VAL A 87 8.19 15.53 3.25
N VAL A 88 8.26 16.34 2.19
CA VAL A 88 7.47 17.56 2.02
C VAL A 88 6.71 17.55 0.69
N ASP A 89 5.60 18.28 0.64
CA ASP A 89 4.80 18.48 -0.58
C ASP A 89 5.38 19.56 -1.52
N SER A 90 4.64 19.87 -2.59
CA SER A 90 5.05 20.90 -3.55
C SER A 90 5.19 22.30 -2.93
N ALA A 91 4.45 22.61 -1.86
CA ALA A 91 4.52 23.86 -1.12
C ALA A 91 5.62 23.86 -0.04
N GLY A 92 6.34 22.76 0.15
CA GLY A 92 7.35 22.61 1.21
C GLY A 92 6.74 22.31 2.58
N LYS A 93 5.46 21.93 2.64
CA LYS A 93 4.82 21.53 3.89
C LYS A 93 5.17 20.07 4.20
N PRO A 94 5.56 19.73 5.45
CA PRO A 94 5.74 18.34 5.86
C PRO A 94 4.47 17.51 5.67
N ILE A 95 4.63 16.29 5.18
CA ILE A 95 3.56 15.32 4.98
C ILE A 95 3.98 13.95 5.52
N ASP A 96 3.02 13.17 6.02
CA ASP A 96 3.25 11.81 6.53
C ASP A 96 3.46 10.77 5.40
N GLY A 97 3.35 11.21 4.15
CA GLY A 97 3.49 10.41 2.94
C GLY A 97 2.58 10.93 1.84
N TYR A 98 3.06 10.87 0.60
CA TYR A 98 2.29 11.33 -0.55
C TYR A 98 1.28 10.26 -1.02
N ASP A 99 -0.01 10.57 -0.91
CA ASP A 99 -1.08 9.64 -1.30
C ASP A 99 -1.21 9.55 -2.84
N LEU A 100 -0.88 8.38 -3.38
CA LEU A 100 -1.04 8.05 -4.81
C LEU A 100 -2.23 7.13 -5.08
N THR A 101 -3.09 6.86 -4.10
CA THR A 101 -4.17 5.87 -4.19
C THR A 101 -5.02 6.04 -5.45
N GLU A 102 -5.47 7.26 -5.75
CA GLU A 102 -6.30 7.53 -6.94
C GLU A 102 -5.55 7.34 -8.26
N GLU A 103 -4.29 7.77 -8.34
CA GLU A 103 -3.47 7.58 -9.53
C GLU A 103 -3.22 6.08 -9.80
N ILE A 104 -2.93 5.33 -8.74
CA ILE A 104 -2.68 3.89 -8.83
C ILE A 104 -3.96 3.13 -9.18
N ASN A 105 -5.08 3.44 -8.55
CA ASN A 105 -6.37 2.80 -8.84
C ASN A 105 -6.75 2.93 -10.33
N LYS A 106 -6.52 4.10 -10.93
CA LYS A 106 -6.72 4.32 -12.38
C LYS A 106 -5.81 3.41 -13.23
N LYS A 107 -4.55 3.22 -12.84
CA LYS A 107 -3.59 2.36 -13.57
C LYS A 107 -3.91 0.87 -13.46
N VAL A 108 -4.39 0.41 -12.30
CA VAL A 108 -4.72 -1.00 -12.08
C VAL A 108 -6.14 -1.39 -12.54
N GLY A 109 -6.86 -0.47 -13.21
CA GLY A 109 -8.24 -0.70 -13.65
C GLY A 109 -9.23 -0.90 -12.50
N GLY A 110 -8.88 -0.45 -11.29
CA GLY A 110 -9.75 -0.55 -10.12
C GLY A 110 -10.92 0.42 -10.26
N MET A 111 -12.15 -0.10 -10.13
CA MET A 111 -13.32 0.78 -10.00
C MET A 111 -13.10 1.70 -8.79
N PRO A 112 -13.30 3.02 -8.92
CA PRO A 112 -13.30 3.91 -7.77
C PRO A 112 -14.38 3.42 -6.80
N VAL A 113 -13.98 3.24 -5.53
CA VAL A 113 -14.93 2.91 -4.48
C VAL A 113 -15.69 4.19 -4.18
N LYS A 114 -16.95 4.24 -4.63
CA LYS A 114 -17.94 5.19 -4.12
C LYS A 114 -18.39 4.77 -2.73
#